data_AF-A0A8C3XME6-F1
#
_entry.id   AF-A0A8C3XME6-F1
#
_cell.length_a   1.000
_cell.length_b   1.000
_cell.length_c   1.000
_cell.angle_alpha   90.00
_cell.angle_beta   90.00
_cell.angle_gamma   90.00
#
_symmetry.space_group_name_H-M   'P 1'
#
loop_
_entity.id
_entity.type
_entity.pdbx_description
1 polymer ?
#
loop_
_entity_poly.entity_id
_entity_poly.type
_entity_poly.pdbx_seq_one_letter_code
_entity_poly.pdbx_strand_id
1 'polypeptide(L)'
;MGRIQFLYPPSLRELLQLLASLPQSLSGPPALLLLDGLEQYLAGCPGPQAAARLSALLVDTASYFTGRLGADPRGSAPCCQLIASMRVSGETEVEDHLCILQRYFPAQCRLCPDSAAALGQEDCGGARIFRARLSQLGALDREWRLGFGLDGEMRVSPVPWGGAEDPGAASDTDRAAGAEK
;
A
#
# COMPACT_ATOMS: atom_id res chain seq x y z
N MET A 1 -10.93 -12.70 -20.83
CA MET A 1 -11.58 -11.66 -20.00
C MET A 1 -11.44 -12.07 -18.54
N GLY A 2 -10.88 -11.21 -17.68
CA GLY A 2 -10.85 -11.45 -16.23
C GLY A 2 -12.20 -11.11 -15.61
N ARG A 3 -12.75 -12.02 -14.79
CA ARG A 3 -13.99 -11.78 -14.05
C ARG A 3 -13.64 -11.29 -12.65
N ILE A 4 -14.09 -10.09 -12.31
CA ILE A 4 -13.97 -9.54 -10.95
C ILE A 4 -15.22 -9.96 -10.16
N GLN A 5 -15.03 -10.41 -8.92
CA GLN A 5 -16.13 -10.76 -8.01
C GLN A 5 -16.03 -9.89 -6.76
N PHE A 6 -17.11 -9.19 -6.43
CA PHE A 6 -17.20 -8.35 -5.25
C PHE A 6 -18.02 -9.08 -4.19
N LEU A 7 -17.48 -9.15 -2.97
CA LEU A 7 -18.09 -9.79 -1.82
C LEU A 7 -18.02 -8.82 -0.64
N TYR A 8 -19.13 -8.66 0.08
CA TYR A 8 -19.27 -7.68 1.16
C TYR A 8 -19.75 -8.35 2.45
N PRO A 9 -18.89 -9.12 3.13
CA PRO A 9 -19.27 -9.72 4.40
C PRO A 9 -19.51 -8.60 5.44
N PRO A 10 -20.65 -8.59 6.14
CA PRO A 10 -21.01 -7.54 7.10
C PRO A 10 -20.30 -7.67 8.46
N SER A 11 -19.60 -8.79 8.70
CA SER A 11 -18.92 -9.04 9.98
C SER A 11 -17.66 -9.89 9.79
N LEU A 12 -16.75 -9.85 10.77
CA LEU A 12 -15.55 -10.70 10.80
C LEU A 12 -15.91 -12.18 10.70
N ARG A 13 -16.96 -12.63 11.41
CA ARG A 13 -17.40 -14.03 11.37
C ARG A 13 -17.79 -14.45 9.96
N GLU A 14 -18.56 -13.61 9.28
CA GLU A 14 -19.00 -13.90 7.90
C GLU A 14 -17.84 -13.82 6.91
N LEU A 15 -16.88 -12.92 7.12
CA LEU A 15 -15.63 -12.88 6.34
C LEU A 15 -14.85 -14.18 6.50
N LEU A 16 -14.67 -14.68 7.72
CA LEU A 16 -13.96 -15.94 7.96
C LEU A 16 -14.68 -17.14 7.31
N GLN A 17 -16.00 -17.20 7.40
CA GLN A 17 -16.80 -18.24 6.74
C GLN A 17 -16.69 -18.16 5.21
N LEU A 18 -16.75 -16.95 4.67
CA LEU A 18 -16.59 -16.70 3.25
C LEU A 18 -15.21 -17.17 2.76
N LEU A 19 -14.13 -16.77 3.44
CA LEU A 19 -12.76 -17.21 3.13
C LEU A 19 -12.60 -18.73 3.19
N ALA A 20 -13.16 -19.38 4.21
CA ALA A 20 -13.15 -20.83 4.32
C ALA A 20 -13.92 -21.55 3.19
N SER A 21 -14.99 -20.94 2.67
CA SER A 21 -15.83 -21.51 1.60
C SER A 21 -15.38 -21.15 0.18
N LEU A 22 -14.58 -20.09 0.03
CA LEU A 22 -14.08 -19.57 -1.25
C LEU A 22 -13.47 -20.65 -2.15
N PRO A 23 -12.60 -21.55 -1.66
CA PRO A 23 -12.05 -22.67 -2.42
C PRO A 23 -13.07 -23.55 -3.16
N GLN A 24 -14.27 -23.68 -2.61
CA GLN A 24 -15.35 -24.53 -3.12
C GLN A 24 -16.35 -23.75 -3.98
N SER A 25 -16.54 -22.46 -3.68
CA SER A 25 -17.52 -21.59 -4.36
C SER A 25 -17.05 -21.06 -5.72
N LEU A 26 -15.73 -20.91 -5.92
CA LEU A 26 -15.19 -20.34 -7.15
C LEU A 26 -15.02 -21.40 -8.23
N SER A 27 -15.49 -21.07 -9.44
CA SER A 27 -15.31 -21.92 -10.63
C SER A 27 -13.85 -22.06 -11.07
N GLY A 28 -12.95 -21.19 -10.61
CA GLY A 28 -11.53 -21.23 -10.90
C GLY A 28 -10.71 -20.37 -9.92
N PRO A 29 -9.38 -20.59 -9.85
CA PRO A 29 -8.53 -19.85 -8.92
C PRO A 29 -8.40 -18.37 -9.35
N PRO A 30 -8.61 -17.41 -8.43
CA PRO A 30 -8.36 -16.01 -8.71
C PRO A 30 -6.84 -15.75 -8.78
N ALA A 31 -6.46 -14.76 -9.59
CA ALA A 31 -5.08 -14.27 -9.64
C ALA A 31 -4.78 -13.22 -8.55
N LEU A 32 -5.82 -12.62 -7.95
CA LEU A 32 -5.72 -11.61 -6.91
C LEU A 32 -6.88 -11.73 -5.93
N LEU A 33 -6.57 -11.71 -4.63
CA LEU A 33 -7.49 -11.48 -3.54
C LEU A 33 -7.22 -10.09 -2.96
N LEU A 34 -8.27 -9.28 -2.88
CA LEU A 34 -8.22 -7.93 -2.30
C LEU A 34 -9.22 -7.86 -1.14
N LEU A 35 -8.72 -7.53 0.04
CA LEU A 35 -9.53 -7.22 1.22
C LEU A 35 -9.40 -5.74 1.53
N ASP A 36 -10.51 -5.01 1.41
CA ASP A 36 -10.56 -3.59 1.73
C ASP A 36 -11.07 -3.35 3.16
N GLY A 37 -10.52 -2.36 3.85
CA GLY A 37 -11.01 -1.90 5.15
C GLY A 37 -10.80 -2.91 6.28
N LEU A 38 -9.63 -3.54 6.35
CA LEU A 38 -9.30 -4.55 7.36
C LEU A 38 -9.59 -4.06 8.80
N GLU A 39 -9.38 -2.77 9.08
CA GLU A 39 -9.64 -2.15 10.38
C GLU A 39 -11.09 -2.32 10.83
N GLN A 40 -12.05 -2.39 9.90
CA GLN A 40 -13.48 -2.49 10.21
C GLN A 40 -13.84 -3.88 10.75
N TYR A 41 -13.12 -4.92 10.32
CA TYR A 41 -13.31 -6.29 10.81
C TYR A 41 -12.60 -6.55 12.13
N LEU A 42 -11.53 -5.79 12.41
CA LEU A 42 -10.76 -5.90 13.63
C LEU A 42 -11.29 -4.98 14.73
N ALA A 43 -12.04 -3.94 14.37
CA ALA A 43 -12.70 -3.05 15.31
C ALA A 43 -13.56 -3.84 16.31
N GLY A 44 -13.29 -3.66 17.61
CA GLY A 44 -14.03 -4.32 18.69
C GLY A 44 -13.61 -5.77 18.97
N CYS A 45 -12.55 -6.28 18.35
CA CYS A 45 -11.94 -7.55 18.74
C CYS A 45 -10.91 -7.33 19.86
N PRO A 46 -11.04 -7.99 21.02
CA PRO A 46 -10.04 -7.85 22.07
C PRO A 46 -8.72 -8.53 21.65
N GLY A 47 -7.68 -7.72 21.49
CA GLY A 47 -6.31 -8.16 21.31
C GLY A 47 -5.95 -8.74 19.93
N PRO A 48 -4.66 -9.08 19.74
CA PRO A 48 -4.06 -9.38 18.43
C PRO A 48 -4.52 -10.69 17.76
N GLN A 49 -5.25 -11.55 18.48
CA GLN A 49 -5.60 -12.89 18.01
C GLN A 49 -6.52 -12.85 16.79
N ALA A 50 -7.42 -11.86 16.70
CA ALA A 50 -8.30 -11.70 15.55
C ALA A 50 -7.51 -11.38 14.27
N ALA A 51 -6.54 -10.45 14.35
CA ALA A 51 -5.63 -10.16 13.24
C ALA A 51 -4.83 -11.40 12.84
N ALA A 52 -4.29 -12.16 13.80
CA ALA A 52 -3.51 -13.36 13.50
C ALA A 52 -4.33 -14.40 12.74
N ARG A 53 -5.54 -14.70 13.23
CA ARG A 53 -6.44 -15.68 12.59
C ARG A 53 -6.85 -15.24 11.19
N LEU A 54 -7.26 -13.99 11.02
CA LEU A 54 -7.68 -13.46 9.72
C LEU A 54 -6.51 -13.46 8.73
N SER A 55 -5.33 -13.00 9.15
CA SER A 55 -4.13 -12.97 8.31
C SER A 55 -3.70 -14.37 7.88
N ALA A 56 -3.65 -15.32 8.81
CA ALA A 56 -3.32 -16.70 8.52
C ALA A 56 -4.29 -17.29 7.48
N LEU A 57 -5.60 -17.11 7.67
CA LEU A 57 -6.59 -17.63 6.75
C LEU A 57 -6.50 -16.99 5.35
N LEU A 58 -6.23 -15.68 5.26
CA LEU A 58 -6.02 -15.00 3.98
C LEU A 58 -4.80 -15.54 3.24
N VAL A 59 -3.69 -15.71 3.94
CA VAL A 59 -2.45 -16.28 3.37
C VAL A 59 -2.69 -17.73 2.93
N ASP A 60 -3.31 -18.56 3.77
CA ASP A 60 -3.62 -19.95 3.44
C ASP A 60 -4.54 -20.05 2.20
N THR A 61 -5.53 -19.17 2.11
CA THR A 61 -6.45 -19.11 0.96
C THR A 61 -5.71 -18.71 -0.32
N ALA A 62 -4.81 -17.72 -0.26
CA ALA A 62 -3.98 -17.32 -1.40
C ALA A 62 -3.00 -18.42 -1.82
N SER A 63 -2.38 -19.12 -0.85
CA SER A 63 -1.51 -20.26 -1.11
C SER A 63 -2.27 -21.42 -1.75
N TYR A 64 -3.48 -21.72 -1.29
CA TYR A 64 -4.35 -22.73 -1.90
C TYR A 64 -4.63 -22.42 -3.38
N PHE A 65 -4.98 -21.17 -3.70
CA PHE A 65 -5.24 -20.79 -5.09
C PHE A 65 -3.97 -20.74 -5.95
N THR A 66 -2.84 -20.35 -5.38
CA THR A 66 -1.54 -20.42 -6.05
C THR A 66 -1.22 -21.85 -6.51
N GLY A 67 -1.43 -22.85 -5.65
CA GLY A 67 -1.23 -24.26 -6.02
C GLY A 67 -2.16 -24.75 -7.13
N ARG A 68 -3.33 -24.12 -7.31
CA ARG A 68 -4.31 -24.44 -8.36
C ARG A 68 -4.12 -23.66 -9.66
N LEU A 69 -3.35 -22.58 -9.64
CA LEU A 69 -3.14 -21.71 -10.80
C LEU A 69 -2.28 -22.39 -11.90
N GLY A 70 -1.72 -23.57 -11.60
CA GLY A 70 -0.93 -24.39 -12.53
C GLY A 70 0.49 -23.84 -12.73
N ALA A 71 1.37 -24.59 -13.37
CA ALA A 71 2.68 -24.07 -13.79
C ALA A 71 2.56 -23.51 -15.22
N ASP A 72 3.01 -22.27 -15.44
CA ASP A 72 3.17 -21.74 -16.80
C ASP A 72 4.32 -22.51 -17.49
N PRO A 73 4.13 -23.06 -18.70
CA PRO A 73 5.20 -23.65 -19.49
C PRO A 73 6.38 -22.70 -19.76
N ARG A 74 6.23 -21.38 -19.54
CA ARG A 74 7.30 -20.37 -19.69
C ARG A 74 8.08 -20.04 -18.42
N GLY A 75 7.90 -20.81 -17.35
CA GLY A 75 8.82 -20.80 -16.20
C GLY A 75 8.56 -19.72 -15.13
N SER A 76 7.52 -18.90 -15.28
CA SER A 76 7.01 -18.07 -14.17
C SER A 76 5.82 -18.79 -13.53
N ALA A 77 5.98 -19.30 -12.31
CA ALA A 77 4.87 -19.92 -11.60
C ALA A 77 3.81 -18.84 -11.30
N PRO A 78 2.60 -18.92 -11.87
CA PRO A 78 1.56 -17.95 -11.58
C PRO A 78 1.18 -18.06 -10.09
N CYS A 79 1.08 -16.92 -9.41
CA CYS A 79 0.70 -16.85 -8.00
C CYS A 79 -0.59 -16.04 -7.81
N CYS A 80 -1.40 -16.48 -6.84
CA CYS A 80 -2.52 -15.68 -6.37
C CYS A 80 -1.97 -14.58 -5.46
N GLN A 81 -2.05 -13.34 -5.92
CA GLN A 81 -1.63 -12.17 -5.15
C GLN A 81 -2.65 -11.87 -4.04
N LEU A 82 -2.17 -11.34 -2.92
CA LEU A 82 -3.00 -10.94 -1.79
C LEU A 82 -2.68 -9.51 -1.40
N ILE A 83 -3.69 -8.66 -1.38
CA ILE A 83 -3.60 -7.28 -0.91
C ILE A 83 -4.67 -7.06 0.17
N ALA A 84 -4.26 -6.55 1.31
CA ALA A 84 -5.15 -6.09 2.37
C ALA A 84 -4.92 -4.59 2.60
N SER A 85 -5.99 -3.79 2.57
CA SER A 85 -5.93 -2.37 2.90
C SER A 85 -6.33 -2.18 4.37
N MET A 86 -5.66 -1.25 5.05
CA MET A 86 -5.98 -0.89 6.42
C MET A 86 -5.74 0.60 6.64
N ARG A 87 -6.69 1.28 7.29
CA ARG A 87 -6.47 2.64 7.78
C ARG A 87 -5.86 2.59 9.19
N VAL A 88 -4.79 3.36 9.38
CA VAL A 88 -4.10 3.47 10.67
C VAL A 88 -4.45 4.82 11.28
N SER A 89 -5.43 4.82 12.18
CA SER A 89 -5.65 5.90 13.15
C SER A 89 -4.72 5.60 14.33
N GLY A 90 -3.98 6.57 14.87
CA GLY A 90 -2.91 6.36 15.87
C GLY A 90 -3.35 5.86 17.26
N GLU A 91 -4.32 4.96 17.34
CA GLU A 91 -4.82 4.33 18.55
C GLU A 91 -3.94 3.12 18.93
N THR A 92 -3.72 2.90 20.23
CA THR A 92 -2.83 1.84 20.75
C THR A 92 -3.26 0.44 20.32
N GLU A 93 -4.57 0.16 20.23
CA GLU A 93 -5.05 -1.14 19.77
C GLU A 93 -4.66 -1.42 18.31
N VAL A 94 -4.56 -0.38 17.47
CA VAL A 94 -4.16 -0.53 16.07
C VAL A 94 -2.71 -0.98 15.95
N GLU A 95 -1.83 -0.59 16.88
CA GLU A 95 -0.41 -0.93 16.87
C GLU A 95 -0.16 -2.43 17.14
N ASP A 96 -0.92 -3.03 18.06
CA ASP A 96 -0.86 -4.48 18.33
C ASP A 96 -1.29 -5.30 17.10
N HIS A 97 -2.36 -4.87 16.43
CA HIS A 97 -2.83 -5.52 15.20
C HIS A 97 -1.79 -5.37 14.07
N LEU A 98 -1.18 -4.19 13.93
CA LEU A 98 -0.16 -3.94 12.91
C LEU A 98 1.08 -4.81 13.08
N CYS A 99 1.56 -5.00 14.32
CA CYS A 99 2.70 -5.87 14.60
C CYS A 99 2.43 -7.31 14.13
N ILE A 100 1.23 -7.82 14.37
CA ILE A 100 0.83 -9.15 13.87
C ILE A 100 0.72 -9.17 12.36
N LEU A 101 0.08 -8.17 11.76
CA LEU A 101 -0.12 -8.12 10.31
C LEU A 101 1.21 -8.12 9.56
N GLN A 102 2.21 -7.38 10.03
CA GLN A 102 3.54 -7.34 9.42
C GLN A 102 4.23 -8.72 9.36
N ARG A 103 3.89 -9.64 10.27
CA ARG A 103 4.43 -11.02 10.24
C ARG A 103 3.89 -11.84 9.07
N TYR A 104 2.64 -11.60 8.66
CA TYR A 104 1.97 -12.32 7.58
C TYR A 104 2.06 -11.58 6.24
N PHE A 105 2.18 -10.26 6.27
CA PHE A 105 2.29 -9.37 5.11
C PHE A 105 3.69 -8.75 5.08
N PRO A 106 4.69 -9.41 4.48
CA PRO A 106 6.07 -8.94 4.48
C PRO A 106 6.30 -7.68 3.63
N ALA A 107 5.32 -7.31 2.80
CA ALA A 107 5.31 -6.10 2.00
C ALA A 107 4.27 -5.13 2.55
N GLN A 108 4.70 -3.92 2.91
CA GLN A 108 3.82 -2.86 3.41
C GLN A 108 3.90 -1.65 2.49
N CYS A 109 2.76 -1.23 1.96
CA CYS A 109 2.63 0.05 1.27
C CYS A 109 1.91 1.06 2.19
N ARG A 110 2.59 2.13 2.59
CA ARG A 110 2.00 3.24 3.35
C ARG A 110 1.65 4.37 2.40
N LEU A 111 0.44 4.90 2.51
CA LEU A 111 -0.02 6.04 1.75
C LEU A 111 -0.32 7.20 2.71
N CYS A 112 0.38 8.32 2.56
CA CYS A 112 0.21 9.52 3.37
C CYS A 112 -0.03 10.73 2.47
N PRO A 113 -0.80 11.75 2.89
CA PRO A 113 -0.81 13.04 2.21
C PRO A 113 0.60 13.63 2.14
N ASP A 114 0.97 14.25 1.01
CA ASP A 114 2.30 14.87 0.88
C ASP A 114 2.33 16.22 1.61
N SER A 115 2.95 16.26 2.79
CA SER A 115 2.99 17.47 3.64
C SER A 115 3.80 18.62 3.03
N ALA A 116 4.72 18.33 2.10
CA ALA A 116 5.46 19.36 1.36
C ALA A 116 4.55 20.18 0.44
N ALA A 117 3.44 19.60 -0.05
CA ALA A 117 2.41 20.33 -0.79
C ALA A 117 1.56 21.23 0.11
N ALA A 118 1.56 21.00 1.44
CA ALA A 118 0.76 21.76 2.40
C ALA A 118 1.46 23.05 2.90
N LEU A 119 2.77 23.17 2.76
CA LEU A 119 3.57 24.27 3.34
C LEU A 119 4.02 25.35 2.34
N GLY A 120 3.68 25.24 1.04
CA GLY A 120 4.28 26.11 0.03
C GLY A 120 3.44 26.46 -1.20
N GLN A 121 2.11 26.28 -1.20
CA GLN A 121 1.30 26.65 -2.36
C GLN A 121 -0.07 27.21 -1.97
N GLU A 122 -0.15 28.54 -1.91
CA GLU A 122 -1.38 29.24 -2.25
C GLU A 122 -1.61 29.08 -3.76
N ASP A 123 -2.78 28.53 -4.09
CA ASP A 123 -3.48 28.57 -5.38
C ASP A 123 -2.71 28.21 -6.66
N CYS A 124 -2.78 26.94 -7.05
CA CYS A 124 -2.85 26.50 -8.45
C CYS A 124 -3.50 25.10 -8.53
N GLY A 125 -4.84 25.03 -8.42
CA GLY A 125 -5.63 23.95 -9.04
C GLY A 125 -5.77 22.62 -8.28
N GLY A 126 -6.20 22.63 -7.01
CA GLY A 126 -7.00 21.55 -6.37
C GLY A 126 -6.51 20.09 -6.38
N ALA A 127 -5.32 19.78 -6.88
CA ALA A 127 -4.85 18.41 -7.04
C ALA A 127 -4.41 17.82 -5.70
N ARG A 128 -5.00 16.69 -5.29
CA ARG A 128 -4.58 15.98 -4.07
C ARG A 128 -3.32 15.19 -4.37
N ILE A 129 -2.25 15.46 -3.62
CA ILE A 129 -0.97 14.77 -3.75
C ILE A 129 -0.76 13.85 -2.54
N PHE A 130 -0.44 12.59 -2.82
CA PHE A 130 -0.11 11.58 -1.83
C PHE A 130 1.28 11.02 -2.09
N ARG A 131 1.90 10.52 -1.02
CA ARG A 131 3.17 9.83 -1.02
C ARG A 131 2.94 8.37 -0.64
N ALA A 132 3.31 7.46 -1.53
CA ALA A 132 3.28 6.03 -1.28
C ALA A 132 4.69 5.52 -1.03
N ARG A 133 4.89 4.80 0.08
CA ARG A 133 6.15 4.11 0.40
C ARG A 133 5.90 2.63 0.52
N LEU A 134 6.57 1.84 -0.32
CA LEU A 134 6.60 0.39 -0.25
C LEU A 134 7.87 -0.06 0.46
N SER A 135 7.69 -0.70 1.61
CA SER A 135 8.75 -1.37 2.36
C SER A 135 8.55 -2.88 2.27
N GLN A 136 9.63 -3.62 1.98
CA GLN A 136 9.60 -5.08 1.87
C GLN A 136 10.84 -5.66 2.53
N LEU A 137 10.67 -6.73 3.29
CA LEU A 137 11.81 -7.39 3.93
C LEU A 137 12.83 -7.87 2.88
N GLY A 138 14.07 -7.39 2.98
CA GLY A 138 15.17 -7.77 2.08
C GLY A 138 15.24 -7.00 0.75
N ALA A 139 14.39 -5.99 0.54
CA ALA A 139 14.47 -5.08 -0.59
C ALA A 139 14.65 -3.62 -0.15
N LEU A 140 15.18 -2.78 -1.03
CA LEU A 140 15.20 -1.34 -0.81
C LEU A 140 13.78 -0.79 -0.85
N ASP A 141 13.50 0.11 0.07
CA ASP A 141 12.25 0.84 0.09
C ASP A 141 12.08 1.64 -1.21
N ARG A 142 10.85 1.66 -1.72
CA ARG A 142 10.48 2.38 -2.94
C ARG A 142 9.43 3.42 -2.62
N GLU A 143 9.56 4.59 -3.23
CA GLU A 143 8.67 5.71 -2.96
C GLU A 143 8.12 6.31 -4.27
N TRP A 144 6.85 6.71 -4.24
CA TRP A 144 6.17 7.36 -5.35
C TRP A 144 5.33 8.54 -4.85
N ARG A 145 5.21 9.57 -5.69
CA ARG A 145 4.17 10.60 -5.56
C ARG A 145 3.01 10.24 -6.46
N LEU A 146 1.80 10.36 -5.91
CA LEU A 146 0.54 10.16 -6.60
C LEU A 146 -0.20 11.50 -6.61
N GLY A 147 -0.41 12.07 -7.79
CA GLY A 147 -1.24 13.25 -7.98
C GLY A 147 -2.58 12.86 -8.60
N PHE A 148 -3.67 13.36 -8.02
CA PHE A 148 -5.01 13.23 -8.59
C PHE A 148 -5.45 14.57 -9.15
N GLY A 149 -5.60 14.64 -10.47
CA GLY A 149 -6.15 15.81 -11.16
C GLY A 149 -7.66 15.97 -10.90
N LEU A 150 -8.18 17.17 -11.15
CA LEU A 150 -9.62 17.47 -11.06
C LEU A 150 -10.45 16.77 -12.16
N ASP A 151 -9.77 16.32 -13.21
CA ASP A 151 -10.28 15.49 -14.30
C ASP A 151 -10.38 14.00 -13.94
N GLY A 152 -9.90 13.61 -12.75
CA GLY A 152 -9.83 12.21 -12.31
C GLY A 152 -8.59 11.47 -12.82
N GLU A 153 -7.69 12.14 -13.55
CA GLU A 153 -6.45 11.54 -14.01
C GLU A 153 -5.48 11.31 -12.84
N MET A 154 -4.94 10.11 -12.76
CA MET A 154 -3.95 9.73 -11.75
C MET A 154 -2.54 9.75 -12.34
N ARG A 155 -1.68 10.60 -11.78
CA ARG A 155 -0.26 10.69 -12.16
C ARG A 155 0.59 10.03 -11.09
N VAL A 156 1.46 9.11 -11.49
CA VAL A 156 2.40 8.43 -10.60
C VAL A 156 3.82 8.75 -11.04
N SER A 157 4.62 9.31 -10.14
CA SER A 157 6.04 9.57 -10.39
C SER A 157 6.90 8.94 -9.28
N PRO A 158 8.00 8.24 -9.63
CA PRO A 158 8.92 7.72 -8.63
C PRO A 158 9.63 8.88 -7.93
N VAL A 159 9.85 8.76 -6.61
CA VAL A 159 10.68 9.68 -5.85
C VAL A 159 12.10 9.09 -5.81
N PRO A 160 13.13 9.79 -6.30
CA PRO A 160 14.50 9.34 -6.17
C PRO A 160 14.87 9.20 -4.69
N TRP A 161 15.31 8.00 -4.29
CA TRP A 161 15.86 7.78 -2.97
C TRP A 161 17.22 8.47 -2.89
N GLY A 162 17.33 9.51 -2.06
CA GLY A 162 18.59 10.24 -1.88
C GLY A 162 18.94 11.16 -3.05
N GLY A 163 18.16 12.24 -3.22
CA GLY A 163 18.74 13.46 -3.75
C GLY A 163 19.51 14.11 -2.61
N ALA A 164 20.85 14.17 -2.72
CA ALA A 164 21.60 15.16 -1.97
C ALA A 164 20.88 16.49 -2.14
N GLU A 165 20.53 17.15 -1.04
CA GLU A 165 20.43 18.60 -1.07
C GLU A 165 21.77 19.06 -1.62
N ASP A 166 21.81 19.48 -2.88
CA ASP A 166 22.96 20.16 -3.44
C ASP A 166 23.06 21.46 -2.63
N PRO A 167 24.02 21.62 -1.70
CA PRO A 167 24.16 22.87 -1.00
C PRO A 167 24.60 23.86 -2.05
N GLY A 168 23.69 24.79 -2.35
CA GLY A 168 23.73 25.69 -3.49
C GLY A 168 25.14 26.15 -3.82
N ALA A 169 25.47 26.04 -5.11
CA ALA A 169 26.57 26.73 -5.74
C ALA A 169 26.65 28.16 -5.19
N ALA A 170 27.65 28.40 -4.34
CA ALA A 170 28.10 29.73 -4.01
C ALA A 170 28.68 30.29 -5.32
N SER A 171 27.82 30.95 -6.11
CA SER A 171 28.24 31.77 -7.23
C SER A 171 28.89 33.01 -6.64
N ASP A 172 30.20 32.90 -6.46
CA ASP A 172 31.12 33.97 -6.20
C ASP A 172 30.92 35.04 -7.29
N THR A 173 30.22 36.10 -6.91
CA THR A 173 30.02 37.27 -7.75
C THR A 173 30.09 38.48 -6.84
N ASP A 174 31.31 38.84 -6.42
CA ASP A 174 31.55 40.24 -6.08
C ASP A 174 32.43 40.91 -7.13
N ARG A 175 31.92 42.06 -7.52
CA ARG A 175 32.15 42.77 -8.76
C ARG A 175 33.33 43.71 -8.54
N ALA A 176 34.32 43.63 -9.42
CA ALA A 176 35.25 44.74 -9.62
C ALA A 176 34.49 45.99 -10.10
N ALA A 177 34.73 47.12 -9.42
CA ALA A 177 34.76 48.53 -9.88
C ALA A 177 34.32 49.44 -8.72
N GLY A 178 35.02 50.47 -8.28
CA GLY A 178 36.19 51.21 -8.76
C GLY A 178 36.17 52.62 -8.14
N ALA A 179 37.20 53.41 -8.45
CA ALA A 179 37.30 54.88 -8.34
C ALA A 179 37.74 55.54 -7.00
N GLU A 180 39.01 55.98 -7.02
CA GLU A 180 39.47 57.37 -6.77
C GLU A 180 38.98 58.13 -5.52
N LYS A 181 39.91 58.47 -4.61
CA LYS A 181 40.63 59.76 -4.64
C LYS A 181 41.84 59.76 -3.70
#